data_AF-A0A654E0W0-F1
#
_entry.id   AF-A0A654E0W0-F1
#
_cell.length_a   1.000
_cell.length_b   1.000
_cell.length_c   1.000
_cell.angle_alpha   90.00
_cell.angle_beta   90.00
_cell.angle_gamma   90.00
#
_symmetry.space_group_name_H-M   'P 1'
#
loop_
_entity.id
_entity.type
_entity.pdbx_description
1 polymer ?
#
loop_
_entity_poly.entity_id
_entity_poly.type
_entity_poly.pdbx_seq_one_letter_code
_entity_poly.pdbx_strand_id
1 'polypeptide(L)'
;MKIALSEIWNFSELISADEQGWSYKLVAGSVVVADISQQVLVGLKSDEEYDTELLPSIFTFREILWQPDVFTESVKSLPGLRILKAHCEDIITTYEEGGTETQLLYSALLKGLAACSEEAIASLESESVSVKKALGEFRTAAFPIVKFFIFHPQNRVDYYKDAVNRLNYAVKIMLTQFHGKYTELSDPYWEVIYSQPNKEVKTARKAVEEKEKS
;
A
#
# COMPACT_ATOMS: atom_id res chain seq x y z
N MET A 1 8.02 -15.41 -6.05
CA MET A 1 9.29 -14.73 -5.67
C MET A 1 8.95 -13.45 -4.95
N LYS A 2 9.66 -13.09 -3.87
CA LYS A 2 9.45 -11.81 -3.16
C LYS A 2 10.43 -10.76 -3.67
N ILE A 3 9.96 -9.57 -4.00
CA ILE A 3 10.74 -8.44 -4.48
C ILE A 3 10.42 -7.22 -3.60
N ALA A 4 11.44 -6.47 -3.21
CA ALA A 4 11.24 -5.25 -2.43
C ALA A 4 10.43 -4.20 -3.21
N LEU A 5 9.71 -3.34 -2.50
CA LEU A 5 8.82 -2.35 -3.10
C LEU A 5 9.50 -1.48 -4.18
N SER A 6 10.74 -1.05 -3.94
CA SER A 6 11.50 -0.19 -4.88
C SER A 6 12.17 -0.97 -6.02
N GLU A 7 12.36 -2.28 -5.88
CA GLU A 7 13.09 -3.10 -6.84
C GLU A 7 12.19 -3.70 -7.92
N ILE A 8 10.87 -3.73 -7.67
CA ILE A 8 9.89 -4.26 -8.62
C ILE A 8 9.95 -3.55 -9.97
N TRP A 9 10.33 -2.26 -9.99
CA TRP A 9 10.41 -1.47 -11.21
C TRP A 9 11.54 -1.97 -12.10
N ASN A 10 12.71 -2.23 -11.52
CA ASN A 10 13.84 -2.82 -12.24
C ASN A 10 13.50 -4.22 -12.73
N PHE A 11 12.79 -5.00 -11.91
CA PHE A 11 12.34 -6.34 -12.31
C PHE A 11 11.35 -6.29 -13.48
N SER A 12 10.40 -5.36 -13.46
CA SER A 12 9.41 -5.20 -14.53
C SER A 12 10.03 -4.83 -15.88
N GLU A 13 11.20 -4.15 -15.88
CA GLU A 13 11.95 -3.81 -17.08
C GLU A 13 12.71 -5.00 -17.69
N LEU A 14 12.94 -6.07 -16.91
CA LEU A 14 13.60 -7.30 -17.39
C LEU A 14 12.63 -8.26 -18.10
N ILE A 15 11.32 -8.10 -17.89
CA ILE A 15 10.29 -8.93 -18.52
C ILE A 15 9.97 -8.34 -19.89
N SER A 16 10.00 -9.18 -20.93
CA SER A 16 9.62 -8.73 -22.27
C SER A 16 8.13 -8.37 -22.30
N ALA A 17 7.75 -7.31 -23.01
CA ALA A 17 6.36 -6.85 -23.08
C ALA A 17 5.38 -7.94 -23.59
N ASP A 18 5.87 -8.88 -24.39
CA ASP A 18 5.09 -9.97 -24.97
C ASP A 18 5.03 -11.23 -24.08
N GLU A 19 5.72 -11.22 -22.94
CA GLU A 19 5.85 -12.37 -22.07
C GLU A 19 4.61 -12.54 -21.18
N GLN A 20 3.81 -13.56 -21.48
CA GLN A 20 2.60 -13.87 -20.72
C GLN A 20 2.87 -14.87 -19.59
N GLY A 21 2.00 -14.86 -18.57
CA GLY A 21 2.04 -15.79 -17.44
C GLY A 21 2.50 -15.19 -16.13
N TRP A 22 2.90 -13.91 -16.13
CA TRP A 22 3.27 -13.16 -14.93
C TRP A 22 2.02 -12.58 -14.25
N SER A 23 1.89 -12.82 -12.94
CA SER A 23 0.96 -12.12 -12.07
C SER A 23 1.68 -11.59 -10.83
N TYR A 24 1.16 -10.49 -10.30
CA TYR A 24 1.74 -9.77 -9.19
C TYR A 24 0.76 -9.72 -8.03
N LYS A 25 1.31 -9.72 -6.82
CA LYS A 25 0.56 -9.54 -5.59
C LYS A 25 1.30 -8.54 -4.72
N LEU A 26 0.63 -7.47 -4.33
CA LEU A 26 1.16 -6.51 -3.36
C LEU A 26 0.80 -6.98 -1.96
N VAL A 27 1.80 -7.12 -1.10
CA VAL A 27 1.62 -7.45 0.31
C VAL A 27 2.08 -6.27 1.15
N ALA A 28 1.16 -5.68 1.91
CA ALA A 28 1.40 -4.56 2.81
C ALA A 28 0.82 -4.89 4.20
N GLY A 29 1.61 -5.56 5.03
CA GLY A 29 1.15 -6.04 6.33
C GLY A 29 0.08 -7.12 6.19
N SER A 30 -1.10 -6.89 6.77
CA SER A 30 -2.27 -7.77 6.62
C SER A 30 -3.00 -7.58 5.29
N VAL A 31 -2.75 -6.47 4.58
CA VAL A 31 -3.40 -6.17 3.30
C VAL A 31 -2.70 -6.93 2.18
N VAL A 32 -3.50 -7.66 1.40
CA VAL A 32 -3.05 -8.39 0.23
C VAL A 32 -3.91 -7.99 -0.96
N VAL A 33 -3.28 -7.40 -1.97
CA VAL A 33 -3.91 -7.12 -3.27
C VAL A 33 -3.34 -8.12 -4.26
N ALA A 34 -4.15 -9.10 -4.66
CA ALA A 34 -3.76 -10.20 -5.54
C ALA A 34 -4.13 -9.91 -7.00
N ASP A 35 -3.69 -10.80 -7.89
CA ASP A 35 -4.06 -10.83 -9.31
C ASP A 35 -3.80 -9.52 -10.07
N ILE A 36 -2.78 -8.77 -9.64
CA ILE A 36 -2.35 -7.54 -10.31
C ILE A 36 -1.68 -7.94 -11.62
N SER A 37 -2.18 -7.39 -12.72
CA SER A 37 -1.64 -7.64 -14.06
C SER A 37 -0.34 -6.86 -14.29
N GLN A 38 0.45 -7.28 -15.28
CA GLN A 38 1.63 -6.51 -15.71
C GLN A 38 1.26 -5.11 -16.19
N GLN A 39 0.09 -4.93 -16.80
CA GLN A 39 -0.39 -3.64 -17.27
C GLN A 39 -0.64 -2.68 -16.10
N VAL A 40 -1.27 -3.16 -15.02
CA VAL A 40 -1.47 -2.35 -13.81
C VAL A 40 -0.13 -1.97 -13.18
N LEU A 41 0.80 -2.92 -13.05
CA LEU A 41 2.12 -2.66 -12.47
C LEU A 41 2.89 -1.60 -13.25
N VAL A 42 2.88 -1.67 -14.59
CA VAL A 42 3.49 -0.66 -15.46
C VAL A 42 2.74 0.67 -15.34
N GLY A 43 1.41 0.61 -15.29
CA GLY A 43 0.53 1.76 -15.08
C GLY A 43 0.92 2.58 -13.85
N LEU A 44 1.27 1.95 -12.73
CA LEU A 44 1.74 2.66 -11.52
C LEU A 44 2.93 3.60 -11.79
N LYS A 45 3.81 3.29 -12.75
CA LYS A 45 4.97 4.12 -13.10
C LYS A 45 4.64 5.28 -14.04
N SER A 46 3.46 5.31 -14.64
CA SER A 46 3.09 6.30 -15.66
C SER A 46 1.61 6.67 -15.57
N ASP A 47 1.05 6.64 -14.37
CA ASP A 47 -0.35 6.92 -14.11
C ASP A 47 -0.58 8.42 -14.28
N GLU A 48 -1.09 8.84 -15.44
CA GLU A 48 -1.40 10.25 -15.73
C GLU A 48 -2.51 10.79 -14.83
N GLU A 49 -3.34 9.90 -14.27
CA GLU A 49 -4.41 10.23 -13.34
C GLU A 49 -3.96 10.10 -11.87
N TYR A 50 -2.66 9.93 -11.62
CA TYR A 50 -2.13 9.87 -10.27
C TYR A 50 -2.42 11.16 -9.52
N ASP A 51 -3.17 11.03 -8.42
CA ASP A 51 -3.39 12.13 -7.49
C ASP A 51 -2.09 12.45 -6.74
N THR A 52 -1.37 13.46 -7.23
CA THR A 52 -0.14 13.95 -6.61
C THR A 52 -0.33 14.49 -5.19
N GLU A 53 -1.57 14.76 -4.79
CA GLU A 53 -1.93 15.24 -3.45
C GLU A 53 -2.33 14.10 -2.50
N LEU A 54 -2.38 12.84 -2.97
CA LEU A 54 -2.69 11.68 -2.13
C LEU A 54 -1.66 11.46 -1.02
N LEU A 55 -0.36 11.59 -1.33
CA LEU A 55 0.68 11.46 -0.31
C LEU A 55 0.58 12.62 0.71
N PRO A 56 0.54 13.90 0.30
CA PRO A 56 0.27 15.02 1.21
C PRO A 56 -0.99 14.86 2.08
N SER A 57 -2.10 14.36 1.51
CA SER A 57 -3.38 14.22 2.22
C SER A 57 -3.29 13.19 3.34
N ILE A 58 -2.71 12.01 3.09
CA ILE A 58 -2.39 11.02 4.13
C ILE A 58 -1.46 11.67 5.18
N PHE A 59 -0.51 12.48 4.72
CA PHE A 59 0.48 13.15 5.57
C PHE A 59 -0.06 14.25 6.50
N THR A 60 -1.32 14.65 6.34
CA THR A 60 -1.99 15.55 7.28
C THR A 60 -2.24 14.88 8.64
N PHE A 61 -2.43 13.56 8.67
CA PHE A 61 -2.75 12.79 9.88
C PHE A 61 -1.53 12.42 10.74
N ARG A 62 -0.53 13.31 10.73
CA ARG A 62 0.79 13.07 11.34
C ARG A 62 0.75 12.74 12.82
N GLU A 63 -0.17 13.35 13.53
CA GLU A 63 -0.33 13.21 14.98
C GLU A 63 -0.75 11.79 15.37
N ILE A 64 -1.49 11.13 14.48
CA ILE A 64 -1.99 9.76 14.66
C ILE A 64 -0.99 8.76 14.08
N LEU A 65 -0.53 8.97 12.85
CA LEU A 65 0.24 7.97 12.11
C LEU A 65 1.73 7.90 12.49
N TRP A 66 2.38 9.01 12.87
CA TRP A 66 3.85 8.98 13.08
C TRP A 66 4.43 9.89 14.16
N GLN A 67 3.68 10.82 14.74
CA GLN A 67 4.18 11.59 15.88
C GLN A 67 3.93 10.84 17.19
N PRO A 68 4.96 10.68 18.04
CA PRO A 68 4.75 10.19 19.39
C PRO A 68 4.06 11.20 20.28
N ASP A 69 3.44 10.69 21.34
CA ASP A 69 3.11 11.45 22.55
C ASP A 69 2.25 12.70 22.36
N VAL A 70 1.58 12.86 21.21
CA VAL A 70 0.58 13.92 21.01
C VAL A 70 -0.67 13.62 21.86
N PHE A 71 -1.01 12.35 22.02
CA PHE A 71 -2.20 11.91 22.72
C PHE A 71 -1.87 10.98 23.88
N THR A 72 -1.98 11.52 25.09
CA THR A 72 -1.81 10.79 26.35
C THR A 72 -3.12 10.20 26.88
N GLU A 73 -4.26 10.59 26.30
CA GLU A 73 -5.61 10.24 26.73
C GLU A 73 -6.44 9.75 25.54
N SER A 74 -7.26 8.71 25.73
CA SER A 74 -8.07 8.10 24.68
C SER A 74 -8.98 9.12 23.98
N VAL A 75 -9.59 10.02 24.77
CA VAL A 75 -10.51 11.06 24.29
C VAL A 75 -9.85 11.98 23.27
N LYS A 76 -8.53 12.20 23.36
CA LYS A 76 -7.80 13.07 22.44
C LYS A 76 -7.36 12.34 21.17
N SER A 77 -7.16 11.02 21.23
CA SER A 77 -6.77 10.19 20.07
C SER A 77 -7.95 9.86 19.14
N LEU A 78 -9.15 9.64 19.71
CA LEU A 78 -10.33 9.18 18.97
C LEU A 78 -10.73 10.09 17.80
N PRO A 79 -10.77 11.44 17.94
CA PRO A 79 -11.10 12.32 16.82
C PRO A 79 -10.16 12.14 15.63
N GLY A 80 -8.85 12.06 15.87
CA GLY A 80 -7.87 11.91 14.80
C GLY A 80 -8.02 10.59 14.05
N LEU A 81 -8.25 9.48 14.76
CA LEU A 81 -8.51 8.17 14.15
C LEU A 81 -9.80 8.17 13.31
N ARG A 82 -10.87 8.78 13.82
CA ARG A 82 -12.16 8.86 13.12
C ARG A 82 -12.07 9.71 11.85
N ILE A 83 -11.35 10.84 11.89
CA ILE A 83 -11.16 11.68 10.70
C ILE A 83 -10.29 10.95 9.68
N LEU A 84 -9.21 10.27 10.10
CA LEU A 84 -8.40 9.46 9.19
C LEU A 84 -9.23 8.36 8.52
N LYS A 85 -10.03 7.62 9.30
CA LYS A 85 -10.94 6.59 8.78
C LYS A 85 -11.90 7.17 7.73
N ALA A 86 -12.64 8.23 8.08
CA ALA A 86 -13.59 8.87 7.19
C ALA A 86 -12.91 9.37 5.91
N HIS A 87 -11.72 9.97 6.03
CA HIS A 87 -10.94 10.41 4.87
C HIS A 87 -10.57 9.24 3.94
N CYS A 88 -10.17 8.09 4.48
CA CYS A 88 -9.94 6.90 3.67
C CYS A 88 -11.22 6.43 2.98
N GLU A 89 -12.35 6.38 3.70
CA GLU A 89 -13.66 5.96 3.18
C GLU A 89 -14.13 6.86 2.01
N ASP A 90 -13.97 8.18 2.12
CA ASP A 90 -14.32 9.13 1.06
C ASP A 90 -13.52 8.89 -0.24
N ILE A 91 -12.20 8.66 -0.12
CA ILE A 91 -11.34 8.38 -1.27
C ILE A 91 -11.66 7.00 -1.86
N ILE A 92 -11.92 6.00 -1.03
CA ILE A 92 -12.33 4.66 -1.46
C ILE A 92 -13.58 4.76 -2.34
N THR A 93 -14.62 5.46 -1.87
CA THR A 93 -15.86 5.65 -2.66
C THR A 93 -15.54 6.28 -4.01
N THR A 94 -14.68 7.31 -4.03
CA THR A 94 -14.27 7.97 -5.28
C THR A 94 -13.58 7.02 -6.26
N TYR A 95 -12.68 6.16 -5.77
CA TYR A 95 -11.93 5.23 -6.62
C TYR A 95 -12.75 4.00 -7.05
N GLU A 96 -13.74 3.58 -6.26
CA GLU A 96 -14.60 2.44 -6.62
C GLU A 96 -15.73 2.83 -7.58
N GLU A 97 -16.18 4.08 -7.57
CA GLU A 97 -17.22 4.61 -8.46
C GLU A 97 -16.68 5.02 -9.85
N GLY A 98 -15.87 4.16 -10.46
CA GLY A 98 -15.38 4.32 -11.83
C GLY A 98 -13.90 4.68 -11.97
N GLY A 99 -13.10 4.38 -10.95
CA GLY A 99 -11.66 4.56 -11.02
C GLY A 99 -10.93 3.55 -11.91
N THR A 100 -9.68 3.87 -12.21
CA THR A 100 -8.77 2.99 -12.96
C THR A 100 -8.35 1.76 -12.15
N GLU A 101 -7.74 0.76 -12.79
CA GLU A 101 -7.24 -0.42 -12.08
C GLU A 101 -6.14 -0.08 -11.05
N THR A 102 -5.35 0.98 -11.27
CA THR A 102 -4.38 1.49 -10.28
C THR A 102 -5.07 2.14 -9.09
N GLN A 103 -6.16 2.88 -9.32
CA GLN A 103 -6.98 3.46 -8.25
C GLN A 103 -7.68 2.39 -7.41
N LEU A 104 -8.11 1.27 -8.00
CA LEU A 104 -8.64 0.13 -7.25
C LEU A 104 -7.59 -0.51 -6.34
N LEU A 105 -6.32 -0.56 -6.76
CA LEU A 105 -5.21 -0.98 -5.91
C LEU A 105 -5.04 -0.02 -4.71
N TYR A 106 -5.08 1.30 -4.96
CA TYR A 106 -5.00 2.29 -3.89
C TYR A 106 -6.19 2.17 -2.93
N SER A 107 -7.40 1.95 -3.44
CA SER A 107 -8.61 1.71 -2.66
C SER A 107 -8.44 0.51 -1.71
N ALA A 108 -7.89 -0.60 -2.19
CA ALA A 108 -7.64 -1.77 -1.35
C ALA A 108 -6.66 -1.47 -0.18
N LEU A 109 -5.64 -0.65 -0.42
CA LEU A 109 -4.70 -0.20 0.61
C LEU A 109 -5.37 0.74 1.62
N LEU A 110 -6.17 1.71 1.13
CA LEU A 110 -6.93 2.63 1.97
C LEU A 110 -7.98 1.90 2.83
N LYS A 111 -8.60 0.85 2.31
CA LYS A 111 -9.49 -0.05 3.08
C LYS A 111 -8.76 -0.68 4.25
N GLY A 112 -7.53 -1.13 4.02
CA GLY A 112 -6.66 -1.62 5.09
C GLY A 112 -6.37 -0.56 6.15
N LEU A 113 -6.05 0.67 5.74
CA LEU A 113 -5.77 1.77 6.67
C LEU A 113 -7.02 2.18 7.48
N ALA A 114 -8.19 2.21 6.84
CA ALA A 114 -9.47 2.45 7.50
C ALA A 114 -9.79 1.34 8.52
N ALA A 115 -9.55 0.07 8.17
CA ALA A 115 -9.75 -1.07 9.06
C ALA A 115 -8.82 -1.00 10.29
N CYS A 116 -7.54 -0.69 10.11
CA CYS A 116 -6.62 -0.48 11.23
C CYS A 116 -7.10 0.66 12.14
N SER A 117 -7.64 1.73 11.57
CA SER A 117 -8.18 2.86 12.34
C SER A 117 -9.41 2.45 13.15
N GLU A 118 -10.30 1.64 12.58
CA GLU A 118 -11.48 1.10 13.27
C GLU A 118 -11.10 0.19 14.45
N GLU A 119 -10.14 -0.72 14.26
CA GLU A 119 -9.64 -1.60 15.32
C GLU A 119 -9.06 -0.79 16.49
N ALA A 120 -8.33 0.28 16.19
CA ALA A 120 -7.77 1.18 17.19
C ALA A 120 -8.87 1.95 17.94
N ILE A 121 -9.90 2.43 17.23
CA ILE A 121 -11.06 3.11 17.83
C ILE A 121 -11.77 2.16 18.82
N ALA A 122 -12.11 0.95 18.38
CA ALA A 122 -12.79 -0.04 19.22
C ALA A 122 -11.95 -0.42 20.47
N SER A 123 -10.63 -0.53 20.30
CA SER A 123 -9.70 -0.82 21.41
C SER A 123 -9.66 0.31 22.44
N LEU A 124 -9.70 1.56 21.98
CA LEU A 124 -9.71 2.74 22.86
C LEU A 124 -11.06 2.96 23.55
N GLU A 125 -12.17 2.70 22.86
CA GLU A 125 -13.53 2.83 23.40
C GLU A 125 -13.88 1.75 24.42
N SER A 126 -13.35 0.53 24.23
CA SER A 126 -13.53 -0.55 25.20
C SER A 126 -12.70 -0.39 26.48
N GLU A 127 -11.79 0.59 26.52
CA GLU A 127 -10.81 0.83 27.61
C GLU A 127 -9.98 -0.42 27.99
N SER A 128 -9.94 -1.42 27.10
CA SER A 128 -9.32 -2.73 27.36
C SER A 128 -7.79 -2.70 27.28
N VAL A 129 -7.23 -1.64 26.68
CA VAL A 129 -5.80 -1.45 26.48
C VAL A 129 -5.40 0.01 26.68
N SER A 130 -4.17 0.23 27.14
CA SER A 130 -3.62 1.58 27.26
C SER A 130 -3.55 2.28 25.90
N VAL A 131 -3.73 3.61 25.88
CA VAL A 131 -3.64 4.45 24.67
C VAL A 131 -2.34 4.18 23.91
N LYS A 132 -1.23 4.08 24.64
CA LYS A 132 0.10 3.82 24.10
C LYS A 132 0.14 2.49 23.32
N LYS A 133 -0.48 1.44 23.85
CA LYS A 133 -0.53 0.13 23.22
C LYS A 133 -1.43 0.14 21.98
N ALA A 134 -2.65 0.67 22.10
CA ALA A 134 -3.60 0.76 20.98
C ALA A 134 -3.02 1.55 19.80
N LEU A 135 -2.41 2.72 20.06
CA LEU A 135 -1.75 3.51 19.02
C LEU A 135 -0.48 2.84 18.47
N GLY A 136 0.25 2.08 19.28
CA GLY A 136 1.40 1.30 18.83
C GLY A 136 1.01 0.19 17.85
N GLU A 137 -0.03 -0.57 18.19
CA GLU A 137 -0.58 -1.64 17.33
C GLU A 137 -1.11 -1.08 16.01
N PHE A 138 -1.89 0.01 16.09
CA PHE A 138 -2.35 0.75 14.92
C PHE A 138 -1.21 1.16 13.98
N ARG A 139 -0.16 1.81 14.52
CA ARG A 139 0.98 2.29 13.70
C ARG A 139 1.76 1.15 13.08
N THR A 140 1.95 0.04 13.80
CA THR A 140 2.60 -1.16 13.27
C THR A 140 1.80 -1.75 12.10
N ALA A 141 0.47 -1.81 12.22
CA ALA A 141 -0.39 -2.31 11.14
C ALA A 141 -0.46 -1.36 9.94
N ALA A 142 -0.53 -0.05 10.18
CA ALA A 142 -0.57 0.98 9.15
C ALA A 142 0.77 1.19 8.43
N PHE A 143 1.90 0.90 9.09
CA PHE A 143 3.25 1.15 8.58
C PHE A 143 3.51 0.66 7.15
N PRO A 144 3.29 -0.62 6.80
CA PRO A 144 3.53 -1.11 5.44
C PRO A 144 2.65 -0.42 4.39
N ILE A 145 1.41 -0.07 4.74
CA ILE A 145 0.46 0.61 3.85
C ILE A 145 0.95 2.03 3.55
N VAL A 146 1.31 2.79 4.60
CA VAL A 146 1.86 4.14 4.46
C VAL A 146 3.17 4.10 3.68
N LYS A 147 4.04 3.10 3.93
CA LYS A 147 5.29 2.94 3.20
C LYS A 147 5.06 2.70 1.71
N PHE A 148 4.00 2.01 1.29
CA PHE A 148 3.64 1.93 -0.13
C PHE A 148 3.42 3.33 -0.72
N PHE A 149 2.55 4.14 -0.10
CA PHE A 149 2.24 5.47 -0.60
C PHE A 149 3.45 6.40 -0.64
N ILE A 150 4.35 6.31 0.34
CA ILE A 150 5.61 7.09 0.34
C ILE A 150 6.47 6.72 -0.86
N PHE A 151 6.65 5.44 -1.14
CA PHE A 151 7.57 4.96 -2.18
C PHE A 151 6.87 4.78 -3.55
N HIS A 152 5.68 5.36 -3.72
CA HIS A 152 5.00 5.38 -5.00
C HIS A 152 5.85 6.10 -6.07
N PRO A 153 6.05 5.52 -7.27
CA PRO A 153 6.98 6.05 -8.26
C PRO A 153 6.56 7.39 -8.88
N GLN A 154 5.28 7.76 -8.79
CA GLN A 154 4.74 9.03 -9.29
C GLN A 154 4.80 10.18 -8.26
N ASN A 155 5.29 9.93 -7.04
CA ASN A 155 5.41 11.00 -6.06
C ASN A 155 6.37 12.10 -6.53
N ARG A 156 5.98 13.35 -6.31
CA ARG A 156 6.90 14.47 -6.44
C ARG A 156 8.06 14.30 -5.46
N VAL A 157 9.27 14.65 -5.92
CA VAL A 157 10.52 14.43 -5.17
C VAL A 157 10.55 15.18 -3.84
N ASP A 158 9.94 16.37 -3.77
CA ASP A 158 9.83 17.16 -2.53
C ASP A 158 8.90 16.50 -1.51
N TYR A 159 7.71 16.06 -1.94
CA TYR A 159 6.77 15.31 -1.08
C TYR A 159 7.37 13.99 -0.60
N TYR A 160 8.03 13.24 -1.49
CA TYR A 160 8.75 12.02 -1.14
C TYR A 160 9.80 12.25 -0.05
N LYS A 161 10.66 13.26 -0.21
CA LYS A 161 11.74 13.54 0.74
C LYS A 161 11.20 13.96 2.11
N ASP A 162 10.19 14.81 2.16
CA ASP A 162 9.54 15.19 3.42
C ASP A 162 8.92 13.96 4.10
N ALA A 163 8.21 13.14 3.33
CA ALA A 163 7.56 11.93 3.81
C ALA A 163 8.55 10.91 4.40
N VAL A 164 9.68 10.66 3.72
CA VAL A 164 10.75 9.77 4.20
C VAL A 164 11.39 10.32 5.49
N ASN A 165 11.65 11.63 5.56
CA ASN A 165 12.22 12.23 6.77
C ASN A 165 11.31 12.06 7.99
N ARG A 166 10.00 12.26 7.79
CA ARG A 166 8.99 12.06 8.84
C ARG A 166 8.85 10.59 9.23
N LEU A 167 8.87 9.67 8.27
CA LEU A 167 8.85 8.24 8.54
C LEU A 167 10.07 7.81 9.37
N ASN A 168 11.27 8.28 9.01
CA ASN A 168 12.50 7.97 9.75
C ASN A 168 12.43 8.46 11.20
N TYR A 169 11.86 9.66 11.42
CA TYR A 169 11.61 10.17 12.76
C TYR A 169 10.61 9.28 13.52
N ALA A 170 9.50 8.89 12.87
CA ALA A 170 8.48 8.00 13.43
C ALA A 170 9.06 6.66 13.89
N VAL A 171 9.88 6.03 13.04
CA VAL A 171 10.52 4.73 13.33
C VAL A 171 11.46 4.87 14.52
N LYS A 172 12.33 5.88 14.53
CA LYS A 172 13.24 6.14 15.65
C LYS A 172 12.46 6.23 16.97
N ILE A 173 11.34 6.92 16.94
CA ILE A 173 10.45 7.09 18.08
C ILE A 173 9.79 5.77 18.49
N MET A 174 9.22 5.00 17.56
CA MET A 174 8.57 3.72 17.87
C MET A 174 9.55 2.76 18.57
N LEU A 175 10.79 2.72 18.10
CA LEU A 175 11.84 1.89 18.70
C LEU A 175 12.24 2.37 20.10
N THR A 176 12.35 3.68 20.29
CA THR A 176 12.88 4.26 21.54
C THR A 176 11.83 4.41 22.64
N GLN A 177 10.60 4.79 22.29
CA GLN A 177 9.55 5.12 23.26
C GLN A 177 8.54 4.00 23.45
N PHE A 178 8.23 3.21 22.41
CA PHE A 178 7.23 2.13 22.52
C PHE A 178 7.86 0.77 22.82
N HIS A 179 9.19 0.70 22.98
CA HIS A 179 9.97 -0.53 23.10
C HIS A 179 9.67 -1.53 21.96
N GLY A 180 9.15 -1.03 20.83
CA GLY A 180 8.88 -1.84 19.66
C GLY A 180 10.19 -2.38 19.10
N LYS A 181 10.17 -3.60 18.59
CA LYS A 181 11.33 -4.14 17.87
C LYS A 181 11.22 -3.71 16.42
N TYR A 182 12.34 -3.32 15.79
CA TYR A 182 12.36 -3.02 14.36
C TYR A 182 11.81 -4.17 13.50
N THR A 183 11.97 -5.41 14.01
CA THR A 183 11.42 -6.63 13.41
C THR A 183 9.90 -6.71 13.35
N GLU A 184 9.19 -5.86 14.08
CA GLU A 184 7.72 -5.79 14.08
C GLU A 184 7.19 -4.92 12.92
N LEU A 185 8.04 -4.04 12.37
CA LEU A 185 7.71 -3.26 11.19
C LEU A 185 7.98 -4.10 9.94
N SER A 186 6.91 -4.54 9.29
CA SER A 186 7.01 -5.26 8.03
C SER A 186 7.10 -4.28 6.88
N ASP A 187 8.07 -4.50 5.99
CA ASP A 187 8.14 -3.74 4.75
C ASP A 187 7.15 -4.32 3.73
N PRO A 188 6.44 -3.46 2.97
CA PRO A 188 5.63 -3.92 1.87
C PRO A 188 6.52 -4.52 0.79
N TYR A 189 6.02 -5.56 0.13
CA TYR A 189 6.76 -6.25 -0.93
C TYR A 189 5.82 -6.75 -2.02
N TRP A 190 6.41 -7.01 -3.18
CA TRP A 190 5.74 -7.64 -4.30
C TRP A 190 6.02 -9.13 -4.30
N GLU A 191 4.97 -9.93 -4.39
CA GLU A 191 5.05 -11.34 -4.69
C GLU A 191 4.79 -11.54 -6.18
N VAL A 192 5.80 -12.02 -6.89
CA VAL A 192 5.75 -12.30 -8.32
C VAL A 192 5.52 -13.79 -8.54
N ILE A 193 4.53 -14.12 -9.35
CA ILE A 193 4.15 -15.48 -9.71
C ILE A 193 4.28 -15.62 -11.22
N TYR A 194 4.94 -16.69 -11.67
CA TYR A 194 5.00 -17.07 -13.07
C TYR A 194 4.30 -18.41 -13.27
N SER A 195 3.21 -18.39 -14.03
CA SER A 195 2.53 -19.58 -14.49
C SER A 195 2.90 -19.79 -15.95
N GLN A 196 3.58 -20.89 -16.28
CA GLN A 196 3.87 -21.22 -17.67
C GLN A 196 2.57 -21.22 -18.49
N PRO A 197 2.45 -20.42 -19.56
CA PRO A 197 1.29 -20.49 -20.42
C PRO A 197 1.21 -21.89 -21.00
N ASN A 198 0.08 -22.56 -20.79
CA ASN A 198 -0.15 -23.95 -21.19
C ASN A 198 0.30 -24.14 -22.65
N LYS A 199 1.21 -25.11 -22.89
CA LYS A 199 1.83 -25.37 -24.20
C LYS A 199 0.80 -25.60 -25.33
N GLU A 200 -0.45 -25.92 -25.01
CA GLU A 200 -1.52 -26.19 -25.97
C GLU A 200 -1.97 -24.95 -26.76
N VAL A 201 -1.87 -23.73 -26.21
CA VAL A 201 -2.34 -22.50 -26.88
C VAL A 201 -1.37 -22.04 -27.99
N LYS A 202 -0.06 -22.30 -27.82
CA LYS A 202 0.95 -21.95 -28.85
C LYS A 202 0.82 -22.82 -30.10
N THR A 203 0.40 -24.08 -29.95
CA THR A 203 0.19 -24.99 -31.09
C THR A 203 -1.08 -24.62 -31.86
N ALA A 204 -2.14 -24.19 -31.17
CA ALA A 204 -3.38 -23.74 -31.80
C ALA A 204 -3.20 -22.45 -32.62
N ARG A 205 -2.43 -21.47 -32.14
CA ARG A 205 -2.19 -20.21 -32.89
C ARG A 205 -1.34 -20.41 -34.15
N LYS A 206 -0.28 -21.25 -34.08
CA LYS A 206 0.51 -21.61 -35.28
C LYS A 206 -0.32 -22.36 -36.33
N ALA A 207 -1.23 -23.24 -35.91
CA ALA A 207 -2.08 -23.99 -36.83
C ALA A 207 -3.16 -23.14 -37.52
N VAL A 208 -3.55 -21.99 -36.94
CA VAL A 208 -4.48 -21.03 -37.56
C VAL A 208 -3.74 -20.15 -38.57
N GLU A 209 -2.54 -19.66 -38.23
CA GLU A 209 -1.72 -18.84 -39.14
C GLU A 209 -1.20 -19.61 -40.37
N GLU A 210 -0.96 -20.93 -40.25
CA GLU A 210 -0.59 -21.78 -41.41
C GLU A 210 -1.79 -22.13 -42.30
N LYS A 211 -3.03 -22.09 -41.77
CA LYS A 211 -4.26 -22.31 -42.56
C LYS A 211 -4.73 -21.07 -43.33
N GLU A 212 -4.40 -19.86 -42.88
CA GLU A 212 -4.73 -18.62 -43.60
C GLU A 212 -3.73 -18.27 -44.70
N LYS A 213 -2.57 -18.97 -44.75
CA LYS A 213 -1.52 -18.77 -45.77
C LYS A 213 -1.46 -19.87 -46.83
N SER A 214 -2.38 -20.84 -46.80
CA SER A 214 -2.49 -21.95 -47.77
C SER A 214 -3.80 -21.90 -48.54
#